data_AF-A0A966GII4-F1
#
_entry.id   AF-A0A966GII4-F1
#
_cell.length_a   1.000
_cell.length_b   1.000
_cell.length_c   1.000
_cell.angle_alpha   90.00
_cell.angle_beta   90.00
_cell.angle_gamma   90.00
#
_symmetry.space_group_name_H-M   'P 1'
#
loop_
_entity.id
_entity.type
_entity.pdbx_description
1 polymer ?
#
loop_
_entity_poly.entity_id
_entity_poly.type
_entity_poly.pdbx_seq_one_letter_code
_entity_poly.pdbx_strand_id
1 'polypeptide(L)'
;MTEAEGYEPIMLVVGNLRSWQRQGLEIPQIDGFHFVGLQDVTADLMGRLRPDVVLSALMGESFDALDLARRLSGLGYGGLYRALTNALPNPSAIVSEVRASAPGLDFDLYIIDPPAHRLDS
;
A
#
# COMPACT_ATOMS: atom_id res chain seq x y z
N MET A 1 -16.73 20.18 22.95
CA MET A 1 -15.38 19.64 22.70
C MET A 1 -15.54 18.13 22.82
N THR A 2 -15.99 17.51 21.74
CA THR A 2 -16.43 16.12 21.73
C THR A 2 -15.18 15.26 21.60
N GLU A 3 -14.98 14.37 22.57
CA GLU A 3 -13.97 13.32 22.55
C GLU A 3 -14.09 12.56 21.22
N ALA A 4 -12.96 12.39 20.52
CA ALA A 4 -12.91 11.50 19.36
C ALA A 4 -13.05 10.06 19.88
N GLU A 5 -14.28 9.61 20.09
CA GLU A 5 -14.59 8.20 20.31
C GLU A 5 -14.06 7.38 19.11
N GLY A 6 -13.07 6.52 19.38
CA GLY A 6 -12.83 5.27 18.64
C GLY A 6 -12.66 5.36 17.12
N TYR A 7 -11.86 6.32 16.60
CA TYR A 7 -11.46 6.24 15.20
C TYR A 7 -10.39 5.15 15.02
N GLU A 8 -10.81 3.95 14.62
CA GLU A 8 -9.88 2.91 14.19
C GLU A 8 -9.50 3.16 12.73
N PRO A 9 -8.23 3.52 12.44
CA PRO A 9 -7.81 3.80 11.08
C PRO A 9 -7.90 2.54 10.23
N ILE A 10 -8.49 2.67 9.05
CA ILE A 10 -8.64 1.57 8.11
C ILE A 10 -7.47 1.58 7.13
N MET A 11 -6.69 0.51 7.13
CA MET A 11 -5.60 0.29 6.21
C MET A 11 -5.99 -0.71 5.12
N LEU A 12 -5.93 -0.26 3.86
CA LEU A 12 -6.06 -1.12 2.70
C LEU A 12 -4.66 -1.54 2.23
N VAL A 13 -4.33 -2.82 2.40
CA VAL A 13 -3.09 -3.41 1.91
C VAL A 13 -3.34 -4.06 0.56
N VAL A 14 -2.69 -3.55 -0.47
CA VAL A 14 -2.77 -4.07 -1.84
C VAL A 14 -1.52 -4.89 -2.13
N GLY A 15 -1.72 -6.17 -2.44
CA GLY A 15 -0.62 -7.11 -2.66
C GLY A 15 -1.01 -8.26 -3.59
N ASN A 16 -0.06 -9.16 -3.83
CA ASN A 16 -0.33 -10.36 -4.61
C ASN A 16 -0.85 -11.50 -3.71
N LEU A 17 -2.15 -11.44 -3.38
CA LEU A 17 -2.83 -12.46 -2.58
C LEU A 17 -2.66 -13.88 -3.17
N ARG A 18 -2.65 -14.01 -4.49
CA ARG A 18 -2.44 -15.30 -5.17
C ARG A 18 -1.03 -15.83 -4.96
N SER A 19 -0.02 -14.96 -4.91
CA SER A 19 1.37 -15.35 -4.61
C SER A 19 1.50 -15.84 -3.16
N TRP A 20 0.86 -15.15 -2.21
CA TRP A 20 0.87 -15.57 -0.80
C TRP A 20 0.17 -16.92 -0.59
N GLN A 21 -1.00 -17.11 -1.19
CA GLN A 21 -1.70 -18.41 -1.16
C GLN A 21 -0.87 -19.54 -1.78
N ARG A 22 -0.18 -19.29 -2.91
CA ARG A 22 0.70 -20.30 -3.54
C ARG A 22 1.89 -20.66 -2.66
N GLN A 23 2.38 -19.72 -1.85
CA GLN A 23 3.48 -19.94 -0.91
C GLN A 23 3.02 -20.56 0.42
N GLY A 24 1.71 -20.81 0.58
CA GLY A 24 1.14 -21.33 1.83
C GLY A 24 1.11 -20.30 2.97
N LEU A 25 1.26 -19.01 2.65
CA LEU A 25 1.15 -17.93 3.62
C LEU A 25 -0.34 -17.61 3.83
N GLU A 26 -0.80 -17.69 5.08
CA GLU A 26 -2.13 -17.24 5.45
C GLU A 26 -2.19 -15.70 5.38
N ILE A 27 -3.31 -15.18 4.86
CA ILE A 27 -3.56 -13.75 4.86
C ILE A 27 -3.87 -13.37 6.32
N PRO A 28 -3.09 -12.47 6.94
CA PRO A 28 -3.34 -12.07 8.31
C PRO A 28 -4.73 -11.46 8.46
N GLN A 29 -5.47 -11.89 9.50
CA GLN A 29 -6.67 -11.21 9.93
C GLN A 29 -6.28 -10.28 11.08
N ILE A 30 -6.12 -9.01 10.75
CA ILE A 30 -5.76 -7.96 11.69
C ILE A 30 -6.87 -6.93 11.63
N ASP A 31 -7.46 -6.59 12.77
CA ASP A 31 -8.53 -5.59 12.85
C ASP A 31 -8.05 -4.25 12.28
N GLY A 32 -8.88 -3.63 11.43
CA GLY A 32 -8.54 -2.42 10.69
C GLY A 32 -7.69 -2.64 9.43
N PHE A 33 -7.25 -3.87 9.12
CA PHE A 33 -6.47 -4.16 7.91
C PHE A 33 -7.29 -4.99 6.91
N HIS A 34 -7.29 -4.53 5.66
CA HIS A 34 -7.96 -5.21 4.56
C HIS A 34 -6.96 -5.52 3.47
N PHE A 35 -6.80 -6.81 3.13
CA PHE A 35 -5.86 -7.25 2.10
C PHE A 35 -6.58 -7.58 0.80
N VAL A 36 -6.16 -6.95 -0.31
CA VAL A 36 -6.78 -7.12 -1.64
C VAL A 36 -5.74 -7.19 -2.76
N GLY A 37 -6.13 -7.70 -3.92
CA GLY A 37 -5.34 -7.55 -5.16
C GLY A 37 -5.66 -6.24 -5.89
N LEU A 38 -4.78 -5.80 -6.79
CA LEU A 38 -4.99 -4.57 -7.56
C LEU A 38 -6.33 -4.57 -8.31
N GLN A 39 -6.73 -5.71 -8.89
CA GLN A 39 -8.00 -5.82 -9.62
C GLN A 39 -9.24 -5.58 -8.75
N ASP A 40 -9.13 -5.84 -7.44
CA ASP A 40 -10.22 -5.71 -6.48
C ASP A 40 -10.33 -4.28 -5.93
N VAL A 41 -9.33 -3.42 -6.20
CA VAL A 41 -9.38 -1.98 -5.94
C VAL A 41 -10.36 -1.32 -6.91
N THR A 42 -11.60 -1.19 -6.46
CA THR A 42 -12.76 -0.71 -7.24
C THR A 42 -13.43 0.46 -6.54
N ALA A 43 -14.25 1.22 -7.27
CA ALA A 43 -15.00 2.34 -6.69
C ALA A 43 -15.94 1.88 -5.56
N ASP A 44 -16.57 0.71 -5.71
CA ASP A 44 -17.40 0.10 -4.66
C ASP A 44 -16.57 -0.18 -3.40
N LEU A 45 -15.45 -0.89 -3.54
CA LEU A 45 -14.58 -1.20 -2.40
C LEU A 45 -14.12 0.09 -1.71
N MET A 46 -13.61 1.07 -2.45
CA MET A 46 -13.11 2.33 -1.89
C MET A 46 -14.22 3.15 -1.22
N GLY A 47 -15.44 3.14 -1.78
CA GLY A 47 -16.59 3.85 -1.23
C GLY A 47 -17.15 3.21 0.05
N ARG A 48 -17.14 1.87 0.13
CA ARG A 48 -17.57 1.14 1.33
C ARG A 48 -16.52 1.17 2.44
N LEU A 49 -15.27 0.92 2.07
CA LEU A 49 -14.18 0.78 3.03
C LEU A 49 -13.67 2.14 3.52
N ARG A 50 -13.64 3.14 2.63
CA ARG A 50 -13.08 4.48 2.90
C ARG A 50 -11.73 4.42 3.63
N PRO A 51 -10.71 3.77 3.05
CA PRO A 51 -9.44 3.59 3.74
C PRO A 51 -8.77 4.94 4.04
N ASP A 52 -8.14 5.01 5.21
CA ASP A 52 -7.28 6.12 5.62
C ASP A 52 -5.93 6.08 4.92
N VAL A 53 -5.44 4.85 4.77
CA VAL A 53 -4.11 4.56 4.25
C VAL A 53 -4.23 3.39 3.28
N VAL A 54 -3.61 3.56 2.11
CA VAL A 54 -3.33 2.47 1.19
C VAL A 54 -1.85 2.11 1.32
N LEU A 55 -1.55 0.81 1.41
CA LEU A 55 -0.20 0.28 1.52
C LEU A 55 0.04 -0.75 0.40
N SER A 56 1.19 -0.74 -0.24
CA SER A 56 1.60 -1.82 -1.16
C SER A 56 3.11 -2.03 -1.12
N ALA A 57 3.61 -3.11 -1.72
CA ALA A 57 5.02 -3.14 -2.12
C ALA A 57 5.25 -2.11 -3.24
N LEU A 58 6.46 -1.58 -3.33
CA LEU A 58 6.87 -0.70 -4.43
C LEU A 58 6.87 -1.44 -5.76
N MET A 59 7.38 -2.67 -5.74
CA MET A 59 7.44 -3.57 -6.88
C MET A 59 6.83 -4.91 -6.47
N GLY A 60 5.87 -5.40 -7.24
CA GLY A 60 5.28 -6.72 -7.08
C GLY A 60 5.37 -7.54 -8.36
N GLU A 61 5.13 -8.85 -8.27
CA GLU A 61 5.17 -9.76 -9.44
C GLU A 61 4.12 -9.42 -10.51
N SER A 62 3.02 -8.75 -10.14
CA SER A 62 1.85 -8.54 -11.02
C SER A 62 1.48 -7.09 -11.23
N PHE A 63 1.94 -6.19 -10.36
CA PHE A 63 1.72 -4.75 -10.46
C PHE A 63 2.81 -4.03 -9.66
N ASP A 64 3.03 -2.76 -9.97
CA ASP A 64 3.91 -1.88 -9.20
C ASP A 64 3.14 -0.72 -8.54
N ALA A 65 3.85 0.10 -7.76
CA ALA A 65 3.23 1.24 -7.09
C ALA A 65 2.64 2.28 -8.04
N LEU A 66 3.17 2.38 -9.27
CA LEU A 66 2.70 3.34 -10.26
C LEU A 66 1.35 2.90 -10.84
N ASP A 67 1.18 1.60 -11.10
CA ASP A 67 -0.09 1.01 -11.50
C ASP A 67 -1.18 1.27 -10.44
N LEU A 68 -0.84 1.05 -9.17
CA LEU A 68 -1.78 1.30 -8.07
C LEU A 68 -2.07 2.79 -7.90
N ALA A 69 -1.06 3.67 -7.98
CA ALA A 69 -1.26 5.11 -7.91
C ALA A 69 -2.21 5.62 -9.00
N ARG A 70 -2.04 5.15 -10.24
CA ARG A 70 -2.93 5.49 -11.36
C ARG A 70 -4.35 5.00 -11.11
N ARG A 71 -4.50 3.78 -10.58
CA ARG A 71 -5.81 3.21 -10.25
C ARG A 71 -6.51 4.03 -9.16
N LEU A 72 -5.82 4.35 -8.06
CA LEU A 72 -6.36 5.16 -6.97
C LEU A 72 -6.75 6.56 -7.43
N SER A 73 -5.88 7.21 -8.21
CA SER A 73 -6.15 8.53 -8.80
C SER A 73 -7.36 8.51 -9.72
N GLY A 74 -7.47 7.49 -10.59
CA GLY A 74 -8.63 7.29 -11.46
C GLY A 74 -9.94 7.03 -10.72
N LEU A 75 -9.87 6.53 -9.48
CA LEU A 75 -11.01 6.37 -8.58
C LEU A 75 -11.29 7.62 -7.73
N GLY A 76 -10.50 8.68 -7.87
CA GLY A 76 -10.64 9.92 -7.10
C GLY A 76 -10.18 9.78 -5.64
N TYR A 77 -9.42 8.74 -5.30
CA TYR A 77 -8.79 8.64 -3.98
C TYR A 77 -7.69 9.69 -3.87
N GLY A 78 -7.71 10.46 -2.78
CA GLY A 78 -6.71 11.49 -2.46
C GLY A 78 -6.13 11.34 -1.05
N GLY A 79 -6.25 10.15 -0.47
CA GLY A 79 -5.72 9.85 0.86
C GLY A 79 -4.25 9.45 0.85
N LEU A 80 -3.78 8.91 1.97
CA LEU A 80 -2.41 8.45 2.14
C LEU A 80 -2.17 7.19 1.31
N TYR A 81 -1.12 7.20 0.50
CA TYR A 81 -0.59 6.03 -0.18
C TYR A 81 0.89 5.85 0.17
N ARG A 82 1.25 4.67 0.68
CA ARG A 82 2.63 4.36 1.09
C ARG A 82 3.08 3.09 0.40
N ALA A 83 4.27 3.12 -0.21
CA ALA A 83 4.87 1.92 -0.79
C ALA A 83 6.06 1.45 0.05
N LEU A 84 6.06 0.15 0.36
CA LEU A 84 7.14 -0.54 1.06
C LEU A 84 8.22 -0.94 0.05
N THR A 85 9.48 -0.64 0.36
CA THR A 85 10.62 -1.02 -0.47
C THR A 85 11.83 -1.35 0.39
N ASN A 86 12.77 -2.10 -0.16
CA ASN A 86 14.13 -2.15 0.38
C ASN A 86 14.88 -0.85 0.03
N ALA A 87 16.11 -0.69 0.52
CA ALA A 87 16.96 0.44 0.18
C ALA A 87 17.09 0.63 -1.34
N LEU A 88 16.88 1.86 -1.79
CA LEU A 88 16.98 2.27 -3.20
C LEU A 88 18.12 3.28 -3.39
N PRO A 89 18.79 3.28 -4.55
CA PRO A 89 19.84 4.25 -4.84
C PRO A 89 19.32 5.69 -4.93
N ASN A 90 18.07 5.91 -5.36
CA ASN A 90 17.47 7.24 -5.47
C ASN A 90 15.95 7.22 -5.18
N PRO A 91 15.54 7.17 -3.91
CA PRO A 91 14.12 7.08 -3.54
C PRO A 91 13.32 8.34 -3.93
N SER A 92 13.93 9.53 -3.93
CA SER A 92 13.23 10.77 -4.26
C SER A 92 12.81 10.85 -5.74
N ALA A 93 13.58 10.24 -6.65
CA ALA A 93 13.21 10.11 -8.05
C ALA A 93 11.92 9.29 -8.21
N ILE A 94 11.81 8.17 -7.50
CA ILE A 94 10.62 7.31 -7.50
C ILE A 94 9.40 8.04 -6.93
N VAL A 95 9.55 8.72 -5.78
CA VAL A 95 8.48 9.55 -5.20
C VAL A 95 8.00 10.62 -6.19
N SER A 96 8.94 11.28 -6.88
CA SER A 96 8.61 12.33 -7.85
C SER A 96 7.86 11.77 -9.06
N GLU A 97 8.26 10.60 -9.57
CA GLU A 97 7.59 9.94 -10.69
C GLU A 97 6.14 9.55 -10.34
N VAL A 98 5.93 8.92 -9.18
CA VAL A 98 4.59 8.50 -8.76
C VAL A 98 3.69 9.72 -8.51
N ARG A 99 4.19 10.75 -7.82
CA ARG A 99 3.43 11.99 -7.59
C ARG A 99 3.12 12.72 -8.89
N ALA A 100 3.99 12.68 -9.89
CA ALA A 100 3.71 13.25 -11.21
C ALA A 100 2.57 12.49 -11.93
N SER A 101 2.50 11.17 -11.78
CA SER A 101 1.43 10.35 -12.36
C SER A 101 0.10 10.43 -11.59
N ALA A 102 0.14 10.77 -10.30
CA ALA A 102 -1.04 10.88 -9.45
C ALA A 102 -0.95 12.07 -8.47
N PRO A 103 -1.12 13.32 -8.96
CA PRO A 103 -0.87 14.53 -8.17
C PRO A 103 -1.80 14.72 -6.96
N GLY A 104 -2.96 14.06 -6.96
CA GLY A 104 -3.92 14.13 -5.86
C GLY A 104 -3.63 13.16 -4.71
N LEU A 105 -2.66 12.26 -4.87
CA LEU A 105 -2.28 11.30 -3.82
C LEU A 105 -1.17 11.86 -2.94
N ASP A 106 -1.33 11.71 -1.63
CA ASP A 106 -0.22 11.82 -0.71
C ASP A 106 0.59 10.51 -0.79
N PHE A 107 1.59 10.47 -1.67
CA PHE A 107 2.47 9.32 -1.86
C PHE A 107 3.82 9.48 -1.16
N ASP A 108 4.30 8.43 -0.48
CA ASP A 108 5.68 8.33 0.02
C ASP A 108 6.16 6.88 0.14
N LEU A 109 7.46 6.68 0.39
CA LEU A 109 8.08 5.37 0.56
C LEU A 109 8.38 5.07 2.04
N TYR A 110 8.19 3.82 2.44
CA TYR A 110 8.77 3.27 3.65
C TYR A 110 9.86 2.28 3.27
N ILE A 111 11.10 2.62 3.63
CA ILE A 111 12.24 1.76 3.45
C ILE A 111 12.27 0.77 4.62
N ILE A 112 12.05 -0.51 4.31
CA ILE A 112 12.20 -1.60 5.26
C ILE A 112 13.58 -2.21 4.99
N ASP A 113 14.50 -2.02 5.93
CA ASP A 113 15.72 -2.80 5.92
C ASP A 113 15.37 -4.22 6.36
N PRO A 114 15.57 -5.26 5.52
CA PRO A 114 15.49 -6.61 6.02
C PRO A 114 16.49 -6.73 7.16
N PRO A 115 16.13 -7.41 8.28
CA PRO A 115 17.07 -7.59 9.37
C PRO A 115 18.37 -8.13 8.78
N ALA A 116 19.47 -7.40 8.97
CA ALA A 116 20.78 -7.82 8.51
C ALA A 116 20.94 -9.26 8.96
N HIS A 117 21.14 -10.18 8.01
CA HIS A 117 21.40 -11.57 8.33
C HIS A 117 22.58 -11.55 9.29
N ARG A 118 22.31 -11.73 10.59
CA ARG A 118 23.37 -11.84 11.57
C ARG A 118 24.06 -13.13 11.15
N LEU A 119 25.25 -12.96 10.58
CA LEU A 119 26.21 -14.03 10.40
C LEU A 119 26.88 -14.17 11.77
N ASP A 120 26.13 -14.68 12.75
CA ASP A 120 26.69 -15.29 13.94
C ASP A 120 27.21 -16.67 13.52
N SER A 121 28.45 -16.66 13.03
CA SER A 121 29.37 -17.81 13.02
C SER A 121 30.22 -17.79 14.28
#